data_AF-A0A494VS43-F1
#
_entry.id   AF-A0A494VS43-F1
#
_cell.length_a   1.000
_cell.length_b   1.000
_cell.length_c   1.000
_cell.angle_alpha   90.00
_cell.angle_beta   90.00
_cell.angle_gamma   90.00
#
_symmetry.space_group_name_H-M   'P 1'
#
loop_
_entity.id
_entity.type
_entity.pdbx_description
1 polymer ?
#
loop_
_entity_poly.entity_id
_entity_poly.type
_entity_poly.pdbx_seq_one_letter_code
_entity_poly.pdbx_strand_id
1 'polypeptide(L)'
;MAQERGNINAPAKADSTSQNILKQYKDQRNAAMISGHITSTGTLQDVLTNYLQIAAKNITTNENGLQLKLNWFALNSNPHKYDNTKFDSTSWQRNGELVGSIGADKDFSVKSFQIGANYNVLKRNDVARAKIDSLYVKPFYHESMILSEALGRILPIVQQRVEPQILSYLQSLYSSGNSVDTAKAKAAINNRVPGLIYDGRLNQQALNILLSQVDAEIKMKSPLSESVRKADSIFVRALISETIGAGLNEYFGSYGKSPLKFRALVTDDETISLGQFINARVAENPYLHDTLRVSTLLELNKKIFDDYNSVLHYIGRQPLATFGYLYTHGSGNILSSHVTSFNFVYGPGGINSKGYGQITASLSDTLSSNDRTGAIRNFKRNIIALKAGYNWSLLSDGTKSLVEFNALAELDRATGSSYIAGQDKSRFYFNSSLRGRLPSSPWLKLSLKWDPKGGNVFGLFDFTYNLD
;
A
#
# COMPACT_ATOMS: atom_id res chain seq x y z
N MET A 1 56.02 6.39 -23.55
CA MET A 1 54.83 6.95 -22.88
C MET A 1 53.71 5.93 -22.96
N ALA A 2 53.55 5.08 -21.95
CA ALA A 2 52.42 4.17 -21.79
C ALA A 2 51.73 4.58 -20.48
N GLN A 3 50.50 5.09 -20.58
CA GLN A 3 49.70 5.53 -19.43
C GLN A 3 49.14 4.30 -18.69
N GLU A 4 49.49 4.20 -17.41
CA GLU A 4 48.85 3.31 -16.44
C GLU A 4 47.34 3.65 -16.34
N ARG A 5 46.49 2.72 -16.80
CA ARG A 5 45.08 2.75 -16.47
C ARG A 5 44.91 2.19 -15.07
N GLY A 6 44.75 3.10 -14.11
CA GLY A 6 44.42 2.80 -12.72
C GLY A 6 43.19 1.89 -12.64
N ASN A 7 43.38 0.76 -11.97
CA ASN A 7 42.37 -0.23 -11.69
C ASN A 7 41.36 0.38 -10.70
N ILE A 8 40.20 0.81 -11.20
CA ILE A 8 39.12 1.34 -10.36
C ILE A 8 38.56 0.15 -9.59
N ASN A 9 38.93 0.05 -8.32
CA ASN A 9 38.44 -0.98 -7.41
C ASN A 9 36.91 -1.04 -7.47
N ALA A 10 36.37 -2.22 -7.77
CA ALA A 10 34.95 -2.50 -7.72
C ALA A 10 34.41 -2.09 -6.33
N PRO A 11 33.26 -1.42 -6.24
CA PRO A 11 32.70 -0.98 -4.97
C PRO A 11 32.56 -2.18 -4.03
N ALA A 12 33.06 -2.01 -2.80
CA ALA A 12 32.96 -3.02 -1.75
C ALA A 12 31.52 -3.53 -1.67
N LYS A 13 31.33 -4.86 -1.64
CA LYS A 13 30.01 -5.47 -1.50
C LYS A 13 29.30 -4.80 -0.34
N ALA A 14 28.16 -4.15 -0.62
CA ALA A 14 27.35 -3.50 0.39
C ALA A 14 27.11 -4.48 1.55
N ASP A 15 27.36 -4.02 2.79
CA ASP A 15 27.23 -4.87 3.97
C ASP A 15 25.79 -5.39 4.12
N SER A 16 25.62 -6.49 4.86
CA SER A 16 24.30 -7.11 5.08
C SER A 16 23.31 -6.14 5.72
N THR A 17 23.79 -5.19 6.52
CA THR A 17 23.01 -4.12 7.14
C THR A 17 22.37 -3.20 6.09
N SER A 18 23.16 -2.72 5.13
CA SER A 18 22.71 -1.85 4.05
C SER A 18 21.70 -2.54 3.13
N GLN A 19 21.86 -3.85 2.89
CA GLN A 19 20.91 -4.65 2.11
C GLN A 19 19.58 -4.84 2.86
N ASN A 20 19.62 -5.11 4.16
CA ASN A 20 18.41 -5.23 5.00
C ASN A 20 17.66 -3.90 5.08
N ILE A 21 18.39 -2.81 5.28
CA ILE A 21 17.89 -1.44 5.27
C ILE A 21 17.21 -1.13 3.92
N LEU A 22 17.87 -1.44 2.80
CA LEU A 22 17.30 -1.24 1.46
C LEU A 22 16.04 -2.07 1.22
N LYS A 23 16.00 -3.30 1.73
CA LYS A 23 14.81 -4.16 1.65
C LYS A 23 13.65 -3.55 2.45
N GLN A 24 13.89 -3.15 3.69
CA GLN A 24 12.89 -2.50 4.55
C GLN A 24 12.33 -1.23 3.88
N TYR A 25 13.17 -0.41 3.26
CA TYR A 25 12.71 0.77 2.51
C TYR A 25 11.76 0.43 1.38
N LYS A 26 12.09 -0.59 0.60
CA LYS A 26 11.26 -1.00 -0.52
C LYS A 26 9.92 -1.57 -0.03
N ASP A 27 9.92 -2.36 1.05
CA ASP A 27 8.71 -2.92 1.66
C ASP A 27 7.78 -1.79 2.18
N GLN A 28 8.35 -0.83 2.91
CA GLN A 28 7.63 0.33 3.42
C GLN A 28 7.07 1.21 2.29
N ARG A 29 7.82 1.40 1.20
CA ARG A 29 7.35 2.11 -0.01
C ARG A 29 6.16 1.40 -0.66
N ASN A 30 6.20 0.07 -0.74
CA ASN A 30 5.10 -0.70 -1.30
C ASN A 30 3.84 -0.65 -0.42
N ALA A 31 4.00 -0.71 0.91
CA ALA A 31 2.91 -0.51 1.86
C ALA A 31 2.27 0.89 1.71
N ALA A 32 3.08 1.92 1.46
CA ALA A 32 2.61 3.28 1.15
C ALA A 32 1.73 3.31 -0.10
N MET A 33 2.17 2.67 -1.18
CA MET A 33 1.41 2.61 -2.42
C MET A 33 0.07 1.88 -2.23
N ILE A 34 0.07 0.75 -1.53
CA ILE A 34 -1.15 -0.01 -1.21
C ILE A 34 -2.11 0.85 -0.36
N SER A 35 -1.60 1.54 0.66
CA SER A 35 -2.41 2.43 1.50
C SER A 35 -2.97 3.64 0.72
N GLY A 36 -2.21 4.16 -0.24
CA GLY A 36 -2.66 5.23 -1.15
C GLY A 36 -3.87 4.82 -2.00
N HIS A 37 -4.00 3.54 -2.33
CA HIS A 37 -5.18 3.00 -3.01
C HIS A 37 -6.42 2.95 -2.10
N ILE A 38 -6.22 2.69 -0.81
CA ILE A 38 -7.28 2.61 0.22
C ILE A 38 -7.85 3.99 0.58
N THR A 39 -7.03 5.05 0.50
CA THR A 39 -7.40 6.45 0.81
C THR A 39 -8.18 7.15 -0.31
N SER A 40 -8.54 6.40 -1.35
CA SER A 40 -9.20 6.94 -2.54
C SER A 40 -10.67 7.34 -2.32
N THR A 41 -11.06 8.41 -3.00
CA THR A 41 -12.46 8.85 -3.16
C THR A 41 -13.27 7.83 -3.96
N GLY A 42 -14.59 7.80 -3.78
CA GLY A 42 -15.46 6.92 -4.56
C GLY A 42 -15.32 7.11 -6.08
N THR A 43 -15.11 8.34 -6.57
CA THR A 43 -14.94 8.62 -8.02
C THR A 43 -13.71 7.93 -8.57
N LEU A 44 -12.67 7.81 -7.76
CA LEU A 44 -11.48 7.09 -8.16
C LEU A 44 -11.74 5.59 -8.19
N GLN A 45 -12.40 5.06 -7.15
CA GLN A 45 -12.75 3.64 -7.06
C GLN A 45 -13.67 3.21 -8.23
N ASP A 46 -14.51 4.11 -8.72
CA ASP A 46 -15.36 3.88 -9.88
C ASP A 46 -14.55 3.74 -11.18
N VAL A 47 -13.44 4.48 -11.31
CA VAL A 47 -12.54 4.42 -12.47
C VAL A 47 -11.58 3.23 -12.39
N LEU A 48 -11.17 2.83 -11.18
CA LEU A 48 -10.32 1.66 -10.97
C LEU A 48 -10.64 0.98 -9.65
N THR A 49 -10.84 -0.33 -9.73
CA THR A 49 -11.04 -1.18 -8.56
C THR A 49 -9.70 -1.74 -8.07
N ASN A 50 -9.53 -1.82 -6.75
CA ASN A 50 -8.27 -2.28 -6.16
C ASN A 50 -8.08 -3.79 -6.35
N TYR A 51 -9.17 -4.56 -6.21
CA TYR A 51 -9.18 -6.01 -6.31
C TYR A 51 -10.38 -6.51 -7.09
N LEU A 52 -11.56 -6.44 -6.46
CA LEU A 52 -12.81 -6.94 -6.99
C LEU A 52 -13.94 -5.99 -6.58
N GLN A 53 -14.72 -5.53 -7.55
CA GLN A 53 -15.92 -4.75 -7.29
C GLN A 53 -17.14 -5.48 -7.81
N ILE A 54 -18.18 -5.53 -6.98
CA ILE A 54 -19.49 -6.01 -7.36
C ILE A 54 -20.46 -4.84 -7.19
N ALA A 55 -21.09 -4.42 -8.28
CA ALA A 55 -22.04 -3.32 -8.28
C ALA A 55 -23.41 -3.82 -8.77
N ALA A 56 -24.44 -3.53 -7.99
CA ALA A 56 -25.83 -3.71 -8.41
C ALA A 56 -26.33 -2.36 -8.92
N LYS A 57 -26.64 -2.30 -10.22
CA LYS A 57 -27.04 -1.07 -10.91
C LYS A 57 -28.55 -1.02 -11.08
N ASN A 58 -29.12 0.17 -10.93
CA ASN A 58 -30.52 0.49 -11.25
C ASN A 58 -31.56 -0.39 -10.53
N ILE A 59 -31.32 -0.77 -9.26
CA ILE A 59 -32.11 -1.73 -8.47
C ILE A 59 -33.61 -1.39 -8.39
N THR A 60 -33.96 -0.12 -8.57
CA THR A 60 -35.34 0.38 -8.47
C THR A 60 -36.07 0.44 -9.81
N THR A 61 -35.42 0.06 -10.92
CA THR A 61 -35.99 0.17 -12.26
C THR A 61 -36.35 -1.20 -12.83
N ASN A 62 -37.00 -1.23 -14.00
CA ASN A 62 -37.32 -2.47 -14.70
C ASN A 62 -36.08 -3.15 -15.33
N GLU A 63 -34.92 -2.50 -15.31
CA GLU A 63 -33.66 -2.99 -15.86
C GLU A 63 -32.63 -3.07 -14.74
N ASN A 64 -32.46 -4.26 -14.17
CA ASN A 64 -31.50 -4.49 -13.09
C ASN A 64 -30.20 -5.03 -13.68
N GLY A 65 -29.06 -4.61 -13.14
CA GLY A 65 -27.75 -5.06 -13.63
C GLY A 65 -26.82 -5.49 -12.51
N LEU A 66 -26.05 -6.55 -12.75
CA LEU A 66 -24.92 -6.93 -11.92
C LEU A 66 -23.63 -6.67 -12.70
N GLN A 67 -22.73 -5.86 -12.15
CA GLN A 67 -21.41 -5.61 -12.72
C GLN A 67 -20.31 -6.16 -11.82
N LEU A 68 -19.36 -6.84 -12.46
CA LEU A 68 -18.12 -7.31 -11.90
C LEU A 68 -16.95 -6.52 -12.51
N LYS A 69 -16.05 -6.00 -11.69
CA LYS A 69 -14.76 -5.48 -12.15
C LYS A 69 -13.63 -6.20 -11.42
N LEU A 70 -12.59 -6.56 -12.15
CA LEU A 70 -11.50 -7.38 -11.66
C LEU A 70 -10.15 -6.85 -12.15
N ASN A 71 -9.28 -6.50 -11.20
CA ASN A 71 -7.94 -6.04 -11.52
C ASN A 71 -7.05 -7.21 -12.01
N TRP A 72 -6.29 -7.05 -13.10
CA TRP A 72 -5.43 -8.13 -13.62
C TRP A 72 -4.33 -8.53 -12.63
N PHE A 73 -3.91 -7.61 -11.76
CA PHE A 73 -2.96 -7.91 -10.69
C PHE A 73 -3.56 -8.81 -9.60
N ALA A 74 -4.87 -8.71 -9.35
CA ALA A 74 -5.56 -9.62 -8.44
C ALA A 74 -5.52 -11.07 -8.96
N LEU A 75 -5.62 -11.25 -10.28
CA LEU A 75 -5.55 -12.55 -10.97
C LEU A 75 -4.16 -13.20 -10.95
N ASN A 76 -3.10 -12.44 -10.67
CA ASN A 76 -1.76 -13.00 -10.58
C ASN A 76 -1.69 -13.96 -9.37
N SER A 77 -1.51 -15.26 -9.60
CA SER A 77 -1.46 -16.28 -8.54
C SER A 77 -0.13 -16.35 -7.79
N ASN A 78 0.88 -15.57 -8.19
CA ASN A 78 2.18 -15.58 -7.55
C ASN A 78 2.07 -15.08 -6.10
N PRO A 79 2.42 -15.90 -5.08
CA PRO A 79 2.32 -15.48 -3.67
C PRO A 79 3.27 -14.31 -3.36
N HIS A 80 4.31 -14.14 -4.18
CA HIS A 80 5.32 -13.09 -4.09
C HIS A 80 5.03 -11.89 -4.98
N LYS A 81 3.81 -11.73 -5.52
CA LYS A 81 3.50 -10.60 -6.42
C LYS A 81 3.60 -9.23 -5.75
N TYR A 82 3.50 -9.21 -4.42
CA TYR A 82 3.69 -8.00 -3.61
C TYR A 82 5.16 -7.73 -3.25
N ASP A 83 6.06 -8.70 -3.47
CA ASP A 83 7.49 -8.52 -3.25
C ASP A 83 8.01 -7.41 -4.19
N ASN A 84 8.86 -6.53 -3.66
CA ASN A 84 9.20 -5.26 -4.30
C ASN A 84 9.70 -5.36 -5.75
N THR A 85 10.55 -6.33 -6.06
CA THR A 85 11.12 -6.51 -7.41
C THR A 85 10.07 -6.98 -8.42
N LYS A 86 9.07 -7.74 -7.95
CA LYS A 86 7.96 -8.24 -8.76
C LYS A 86 6.81 -7.23 -8.81
N PHE A 87 6.61 -6.45 -7.74
CA PHE A 87 5.63 -5.39 -7.73
C PHE A 87 5.99 -4.33 -8.78
N ASP A 88 7.23 -3.82 -8.84
CA ASP A 88 7.54 -2.79 -9.85
C ASP A 88 7.38 -3.31 -11.29
N SER A 89 7.73 -4.57 -11.57
CA SER A 89 7.66 -5.17 -12.92
C SER A 89 6.26 -5.58 -13.38
N THR A 90 5.29 -5.70 -12.47
CA THR A 90 3.89 -6.05 -12.78
C THR A 90 3.02 -4.82 -13.09
N SER A 91 3.65 -3.71 -13.50
CA SER A 91 2.96 -2.43 -13.72
C SER A 91 1.84 -2.53 -14.76
N TRP A 92 2.00 -3.37 -15.78
CA TRP A 92 0.96 -3.62 -16.79
C TRP A 92 -0.28 -4.30 -16.18
N GLN A 93 -0.09 -5.26 -15.26
CA GLN A 93 -1.20 -5.95 -14.58
C GLN A 93 -1.95 -5.00 -13.66
N ARG A 94 -1.24 -4.17 -12.90
CA ARG A 94 -1.87 -3.20 -11.98
C ARG A 94 -2.67 -2.11 -12.71
N ASN A 95 -2.37 -1.89 -13.99
CA ASN A 95 -3.07 -0.90 -14.80
C ASN A 95 -4.30 -1.42 -15.49
N GLY A 96 -4.43 -2.74 -15.60
CA GLY A 96 -5.49 -3.35 -16.34
C GLY A 96 -6.60 -3.86 -15.45
N GLU A 97 -7.81 -3.71 -15.93
CA GLU A 97 -9.03 -4.19 -15.29
C GLU A 97 -9.89 -4.88 -16.34
N LEU A 98 -10.45 -6.04 -15.98
CA LEU A 98 -11.54 -6.67 -16.73
C LEU A 98 -12.87 -6.17 -16.17
N VAL A 99 -13.79 -5.85 -17.06
CA VAL A 99 -15.16 -5.45 -16.71
C VAL A 99 -16.11 -6.45 -17.33
N GLY A 100 -16.98 -7.04 -16.52
CA GLY A 100 -18.07 -7.89 -16.96
C GLY A 100 -19.39 -7.43 -16.34
N SER A 101 -20.49 -7.49 -17.06
CA SER A 101 -21.81 -7.26 -16.44
C SER A 101 -22.92 -8.02 -17.13
N ILE A 102 -23.96 -8.34 -16.36
CA ILE A 102 -25.18 -8.96 -16.85
C ILE A 102 -26.33 -8.02 -16.54
N GLY A 103 -27.16 -7.72 -17.54
CA GLY A 103 -28.41 -6.98 -17.38
C GLY A 103 -29.60 -7.93 -17.50
N ALA A 104 -30.52 -7.85 -16.55
CA ALA A 104 -31.76 -8.62 -16.50
C ALA A 104 -32.97 -7.69 -16.37
N ASP A 105 -34.12 -8.16 -16.84
CA ASP A 105 -35.40 -7.48 -16.59
C ASP A 105 -35.94 -7.79 -15.18
N LYS A 106 -37.10 -7.21 -14.85
CA LYS A 106 -37.83 -7.46 -13.59
C LYS A 106 -38.19 -8.94 -13.34
N ASP A 107 -38.22 -9.75 -14.39
CA ASP A 107 -38.53 -11.19 -14.34
C ASP A 107 -37.23 -12.03 -14.29
N PHE A 108 -36.08 -11.37 -14.04
CA PHE A 108 -34.74 -11.94 -14.01
C PHE A 108 -34.30 -12.61 -15.32
N SER A 109 -34.96 -12.31 -16.44
CA SER A 109 -34.55 -12.76 -17.77
C SER A 109 -33.36 -11.93 -18.24
N VAL A 110 -32.24 -12.61 -18.53
CA VAL A 110 -31.02 -11.96 -19.04
C VAL A 110 -31.30 -11.29 -20.39
N LYS A 111 -31.23 -9.96 -20.42
CA LYS A 111 -31.40 -9.14 -21.64
C LYS A 111 -30.09 -8.66 -22.23
N SER A 112 -29.03 -8.61 -21.43
CA SER A 112 -27.72 -8.22 -21.95
C SER A 112 -26.57 -8.83 -21.17
N PHE A 113 -25.45 -8.97 -21.86
CA PHE A 113 -24.15 -9.27 -21.29
C PHE A 113 -23.14 -8.26 -21.82
N GLN A 114 -22.22 -7.82 -20.97
CA GLN A 114 -21.15 -6.91 -21.35
C GLN A 114 -19.81 -7.48 -20.90
N ILE A 115 -18.79 -7.28 -21.74
CA ILE A 115 -17.40 -7.61 -21.43
C ILE A 115 -16.48 -6.53 -21.98
N GLY A 116 -15.49 -6.16 -21.20
CA GLY A 116 -14.59 -5.07 -21.54
C GLY A 116 -13.31 -5.08 -20.75
N ALA A 117 -12.46 -4.11 -21.05
CA ALA A 117 -11.23 -3.87 -20.31
C ALA A 117 -10.95 -2.37 -20.19
N ASN A 118 -10.37 -1.98 -19.05
CA ASN A 118 -9.82 -0.65 -18.81
C ASN A 118 -8.30 -0.75 -18.66
N TYR A 119 -7.57 0.26 -19.11
CA TYR A 119 -6.13 0.38 -18.97
C TYR A 119 -5.71 1.81 -18.59
N ASN A 120 -5.01 1.95 -17.47
CA ASN A 120 -4.47 3.24 -17.03
C ASN A 120 -3.21 3.61 -17.82
N VAL A 121 -3.30 4.61 -18.69
CA VAL A 121 -2.17 5.11 -19.48
C VAL A 121 -1.30 6.09 -18.70
N LEU A 122 -1.89 6.85 -17.76
CA LEU A 122 -1.18 7.73 -16.84
C LEU A 122 -1.48 7.31 -15.41
N LYS A 123 -0.43 7.02 -14.61
CA LYS A 123 -0.57 6.59 -13.22
C LYS A 123 -0.22 7.68 -12.22
N ARG A 124 -0.87 7.56 -11.07
CA ARG A 124 -0.60 8.36 -9.86
C ARG A 124 0.75 8.04 -9.22
N ASN A 125 1.10 6.74 -9.21
CA ASN A 125 2.25 6.25 -8.46
C ASN A 125 3.58 6.69 -9.06
N ASP A 126 3.64 6.86 -10.39
CA ASP A 126 4.87 7.30 -11.07
C ASP A 126 5.24 8.73 -10.66
N VAL A 127 4.23 9.61 -10.50
CA VAL A 127 4.43 11.01 -10.06
C VAL A 127 4.73 11.10 -8.57
N ALA A 128 4.20 10.17 -7.77
CA ALA A 128 4.37 10.19 -6.33
C ALA A 128 5.64 9.49 -5.82
N ARG A 129 6.28 8.64 -6.62
CA ARG A 129 7.45 7.85 -6.21
C ARG A 129 8.58 8.71 -5.66
N ALA A 130 8.95 9.78 -6.37
CA ALA A 130 9.99 10.70 -5.92
C ALA A 130 9.63 11.42 -4.61
N LYS A 131 8.33 11.62 -4.35
CA LYS A 131 7.83 12.21 -3.09
C LYS A 131 7.84 11.21 -1.94
N ILE A 132 7.47 9.95 -2.17
CA ILE A 132 7.61 8.88 -1.18
C ILE A 132 9.08 8.73 -0.77
N ASP A 133 9.98 8.66 -1.75
CA ASP A 133 11.40 8.45 -1.47
C ASP A 133 12.00 9.62 -0.65
N SER A 134 11.65 10.87 -0.98
CA SER A 134 12.17 12.05 -0.28
C SER A 134 11.56 12.28 1.11
N LEU A 135 10.25 12.09 1.26
CA LEU A 135 9.53 12.47 2.49
C LEU A 135 9.36 11.33 3.48
N TYR A 136 9.44 10.08 3.01
CA TYR A 136 9.19 8.92 3.85
C TYR A 136 10.43 8.05 3.97
N VAL A 137 11.06 7.67 2.85
CA VAL A 137 12.20 6.74 2.87
C VAL A 137 13.47 7.38 3.44
N LYS A 138 13.82 8.59 2.98
CA LYS A 138 15.06 9.27 3.40
C LYS A 138 15.15 9.53 4.92
N PRO A 139 14.09 9.98 5.62
CA PRO A 139 14.09 10.10 7.08
C PRO A 139 14.43 8.78 7.81
N PHE A 140 13.83 7.65 7.40
CA PHE A 140 14.12 6.34 8.00
C PHE A 140 15.58 5.91 7.84
N TYR A 141 16.28 6.41 6.81
CA TYR A 141 17.72 6.20 6.66
C TYR A 141 18.55 6.84 7.74
N HIS A 142 18.27 8.10 8.03
CA HIS A 142 18.96 8.78 9.12
C HIS A 142 18.55 8.21 10.48
N GLU A 143 17.28 7.85 10.67
CA GLU A 143 16.84 7.13 11.88
C GLU A 143 17.59 5.81 12.07
N SER A 144 17.68 4.97 11.03
CA SER A 144 18.34 3.66 11.10
C SER A 144 19.82 3.77 11.44
N MET A 145 20.51 4.80 10.91
CA MET A 145 21.90 5.08 11.28
C MET A 145 22.04 5.45 12.76
N ILE A 146 21.17 6.34 13.25
CA ILE A 146 21.17 6.77 14.66
C ILE A 146 20.87 5.59 15.59
N LEU A 147 19.89 4.75 15.26
CA LEU A 147 19.56 3.56 16.02
C LEU A 147 20.70 2.53 15.99
N SER A 148 21.40 2.40 14.87
CA SER A 148 22.58 1.54 14.76
C SER A 148 23.74 2.03 15.65
N GLU A 149 24.00 3.34 15.68
CA GLU A 149 24.98 3.95 16.59
C GLU A 149 24.58 3.75 18.07
N ALA A 150 23.31 3.97 18.39
CA ALA A 150 22.76 3.79 19.73
C ALA A 150 22.92 2.34 20.19
N LEU A 151 22.63 1.39 19.30
CA LEU A 151 22.84 -0.03 19.55
C LEU A 151 24.33 -0.33 19.76
N GLY A 152 25.22 0.22 18.93
CA GLY A 152 26.67 0.06 19.07
C GLY A 152 27.21 0.55 20.41
N ARG A 153 26.57 1.57 21.01
CA ARG A 153 26.94 2.11 22.32
C ARG A 153 26.49 1.23 23.48
N ILE A 154 25.27 0.71 23.45
CA ILE A 154 24.70 -0.07 24.55
C ILE A 154 25.12 -1.55 24.52
N LEU A 155 25.41 -2.08 23.33
CA LEU A 155 25.72 -3.49 23.11
C LEU A 155 26.90 -3.99 23.96
N PRO A 156 28.07 -3.32 24.06
CA PRO A 156 29.17 -3.79 24.89
C PRO A 156 28.82 -3.84 26.39
N ILE A 157 28.04 -2.87 26.87
CA ILE A 157 27.62 -2.77 28.28
C ILE A 157 26.73 -3.94 28.64
N VAL A 158 25.74 -4.23 27.80
CA VAL A 158 24.81 -5.34 28.01
C VAL A 158 25.53 -6.68 27.82
N GLN A 159 26.42 -6.79 26.83
CA GLN A 159 27.21 -7.98 26.58
C GLN A 159 28.06 -8.35 27.80
N GLN A 160 28.74 -7.38 28.42
CA GLN A 160 29.54 -7.61 29.63
C GLN A 160 28.73 -8.19 30.80
N ARG A 161 27.42 -7.89 30.89
CA ARG A 161 26.52 -8.45 31.92
C ARG A 161 25.93 -9.80 31.56
N VAL A 162 25.62 -10.01 30.29
CA VAL A 162 24.91 -11.21 29.81
C VAL A 162 25.87 -12.37 29.54
N GLU A 163 26.99 -12.12 28.88
CA GLU A 163 27.94 -13.15 28.44
C GLU A 163 28.42 -14.05 29.60
N PRO A 164 28.81 -13.51 30.78
CA PRO A 164 29.21 -14.37 31.91
C PRO A 164 28.09 -15.28 32.41
N GLN A 165 26.83 -14.85 32.33
CA GLN A 165 25.68 -15.64 32.80
C GLN A 165 25.37 -16.80 31.86
N ILE A 166 25.50 -16.58 30.55
CA ILE A 166 25.35 -17.61 29.53
C ILE A 166 26.54 -18.57 29.59
N LEU A 167 27.77 -18.06 29.67
CA LEU A 167 28.96 -18.90 29.80
C LEU A 167 28.90 -19.80 31.05
N SER A 168 28.44 -19.27 32.19
CA SER A 168 28.19 -20.05 33.41
C SER A 168 27.16 -21.17 33.18
N TYR A 169 26.13 -20.92 32.37
CA TYR A 169 25.16 -21.95 32.00
C TYR A 169 25.81 -23.05 31.16
N LEU A 170 26.58 -22.68 30.14
CA LEU A 170 27.28 -23.63 29.28
C LEU A 170 28.28 -24.47 30.09
N GLN A 171 28.98 -23.86 31.06
CA GLN A 171 29.84 -24.59 32.00
C GLN A 171 29.06 -25.60 32.84
N SER A 172 27.87 -25.25 33.31
CA SER A 172 27.02 -26.18 34.08
C SER A 172 26.53 -27.36 33.24
N LEU A 173 26.18 -27.12 31.97
CA LEU A 173 25.86 -28.19 31.03
C LEU A 173 27.06 -29.10 30.84
N TYR A 174 28.23 -28.52 30.58
CA TYR A 174 29.48 -29.25 30.41
C TYR A 174 29.80 -30.15 31.62
N SER A 175 29.81 -29.58 32.83
CA SER A 175 30.10 -30.32 34.06
C SER A 175 29.09 -31.44 34.36
N SER A 176 27.84 -31.29 33.90
CA SER A 176 26.80 -32.30 34.10
C SER A 176 26.86 -33.47 33.12
N GLY A 177 27.60 -33.34 32.00
CA GLY A 177 27.68 -34.35 30.94
C GLY A 177 26.36 -34.58 30.18
N ASN A 178 25.34 -33.76 30.42
CA ASN A 178 24.04 -33.88 29.76
C ASN A 178 24.12 -33.39 28.31
N SER A 179 23.47 -34.10 27.39
CA SER A 179 23.31 -33.61 26.02
C SER A 179 22.43 -32.38 25.98
N VAL A 180 22.74 -31.43 25.11
CA VAL A 180 22.04 -30.15 25.08
C VAL A 180 20.76 -30.21 24.23
N ASP A 181 19.61 -30.23 24.89
CA ASP A 181 18.32 -30.01 24.22
C ASP A 181 18.09 -28.51 23.95
N THR A 182 17.76 -28.17 22.72
CA THR A 182 17.62 -26.77 22.28
C THR A 182 16.45 -26.04 22.97
N ALA A 183 15.33 -26.71 23.21
CA ALA A 183 14.18 -26.10 23.87
C ALA A 183 14.46 -25.85 25.36
N LYS A 184 15.11 -26.80 26.04
CA LYS A 184 15.59 -26.64 27.42
C LYS A 184 16.65 -25.55 27.52
N ALA A 185 17.56 -25.46 26.55
CA ALA A 185 18.57 -24.39 26.51
C ALA A 185 17.93 -23.02 26.37
N LYS A 186 16.96 -22.88 25.46
CA LYS A 186 16.18 -21.64 25.29
C LYS A 186 15.50 -21.22 26.60
N ALA A 187 14.81 -22.15 27.27
CA ALA A 187 14.15 -21.88 28.54
C ALA A 187 15.16 -21.50 29.64
N ALA A 188 16.28 -22.23 29.75
CA ALA A 188 17.31 -21.97 30.75
C ALA A 188 17.99 -20.61 30.55
N ILE A 189 18.30 -20.23 29.31
CA ILE A 189 18.86 -18.91 28.96
C ILE A 189 17.89 -17.81 29.38
N ASN A 190 16.60 -17.93 29.03
CA ASN A 190 15.61 -16.91 29.38
C ASN A 190 15.32 -16.86 30.89
N ASN A 191 15.45 -17.97 31.61
CA ASN A 191 15.31 -17.98 33.07
C ASN A 191 16.49 -17.28 33.76
N ARG A 192 17.71 -17.43 33.22
CA ARG A 192 18.91 -16.77 33.75
C ARG A 192 18.94 -15.29 33.42
N VAL A 193 18.56 -14.95 32.19
CA VAL A 193 18.50 -13.57 31.72
C VAL A 193 17.08 -13.29 31.23
N PRO A 194 16.14 -12.95 32.14
CA PRO A 194 14.75 -12.67 31.79
C PRO A 194 14.65 -11.64 30.67
N GLY A 195 13.81 -11.92 29.67
CA GLY A 195 13.57 -10.98 28.57
C GLY A 195 14.68 -10.93 27.52
N LEU A 196 15.77 -11.69 27.67
CA LEU A 196 16.80 -11.82 26.63
C LEU A 196 16.24 -12.45 25.36
N ILE A 197 15.28 -13.37 25.47
CA ILE A 197 14.59 -13.99 24.35
C ILE A 197 13.18 -13.39 24.26
N TYR A 198 13.04 -12.32 23.47
CA TYR A 198 11.79 -11.58 23.31
C TYR A 198 10.93 -12.15 22.17
N ASP A 199 9.63 -12.33 22.37
CA ASP A 199 8.64 -12.72 21.35
C ASP A 199 9.00 -13.96 20.51
N GLY A 200 9.79 -14.88 21.08
CA GLY A 200 10.27 -16.07 20.36
C GLY A 200 11.28 -15.76 19.24
N ARG A 201 11.68 -14.50 19.07
CA ARG A 201 12.71 -14.03 18.15
C ARG A 201 14.07 -14.41 18.71
N LEU A 202 14.61 -15.47 18.15
CA LEU A 202 15.90 -16.03 18.50
C LEU A 202 16.59 -16.38 17.19
N ASN A 203 17.84 -15.96 17.04
CA ASN A 203 18.69 -16.48 15.99
C ASN A 203 18.97 -17.97 16.23
N GLN A 204 18.05 -18.82 15.76
CA GLN A 204 18.07 -20.27 15.98
C GLN A 204 19.33 -20.90 15.39
N GLN A 205 19.85 -20.33 14.29
CA GLN A 205 21.10 -20.79 13.70
C GLN A 205 22.29 -20.53 14.61
N ALA A 206 22.42 -19.33 15.18
CA ALA A 206 23.49 -19.00 16.11
C ALA A 206 23.41 -19.85 17.39
N LEU A 207 22.20 -20.08 17.92
CA LEU A 207 22.01 -20.98 19.06
C LEU A 207 22.45 -22.41 18.70
N ASN A 208 21.98 -22.96 17.57
CA ASN A 208 22.33 -24.32 17.16
C ASN A 208 23.84 -24.50 16.97
N ILE A 209 24.52 -23.51 16.41
CA ILE A 209 26.00 -23.53 16.28
C ILE A 209 26.63 -23.59 17.67
N LEU A 210 26.24 -22.71 18.59
CA LEU A 210 26.76 -22.68 19.96
C LEU A 210 26.56 -24.03 20.67
N LEU A 211 25.33 -24.56 20.65
CA LEU A 211 25.01 -25.82 21.34
C LEU A 211 25.74 -27.01 20.71
N SER A 212 25.89 -27.05 19.38
CA SER A 212 26.63 -28.12 18.70
C SER A 212 28.12 -28.17 19.08
N GLN A 213 28.74 -27.00 19.31
CA GLN A 213 30.13 -26.93 19.75
C GLN A 213 30.27 -27.39 21.20
N VAL A 214 29.34 -26.99 22.08
CA VAL A 214 29.30 -27.43 23.48
C VAL A 214 29.11 -28.95 23.58
N ASP A 215 28.16 -29.53 22.82
CA ASP A 215 27.94 -30.97 22.77
C ASP A 215 29.18 -31.74 22.30
N ALA A 216 29.93 -31.20 21.33
CA ALA A 216 31.16 -31.82 20.87
C ALA A 216 32.22 -31.87 21.97
N GLU A 217 32.39 -30.79 22.73
CA GLU A 217 33.36 -30.72 23.83
C GLU A 217 32.97 -31.58 25.03
N ILE A 218 31.67 -31.71 25.33
CA ILE A 218 31.15 -32.67 26.31
C ILE A 218 31.55 -34.09 25.94
N LYS A 219 31.37 -34.50 24.67
CA LYS A 219 31.75 -35.83 24.18
C LYS A 219 33.26 -36.08 24.26
N MET A 220 34.06 -35.03 24.02
CA MET A 220 35.53 -35.09 24.11
C MET A 220 36.05 -34.97 25.55
N LYS A 221 35.19 -34.69 26.54
CA LYS A 221 35.58 -34.42 27.94
C LYS A 221 36.70 -33.36 28.06
N SER A 222 36.69 -32.38 27.16
CA SER A 222 37.69 -31.31 27.09
C SER A 222 37.14 -30.03 27.69
N PRO A 223 37.93 -29.24 28.45
CA PRO A 223 37.49 -27.95 28.97
C PRO A 223 36.94 -27.04 27.86
N LEU A 224 36.00 -26.15 28.21
CA LEU A 224 35.40 -25.24 27.24
C LEU A 224 36.45 -24.43 26.48
N SER A 225 36.55 -24.64 25.17
CA SER A 225 37.60 -24.06 24.35
C SER A 225 37.36 -22.58 24.01
N GLU A 226 38.38 -21.93 23.45
CA GLU A 226 38.26 -20.59 22.87
C GLU A 226 37.24 -20.54 21.72
N SER A 227 37.01 -21.66 21.01
CA SER A 227 35.98 -21.73 19.97
C SER A 227 34.58 -21.56 20.57
N VAL A 228 34.27 -22.25 21.67
CA VAL A 228 32.98 -22.12 22.37
C VAL A 228 32.81 -20.71 22.91
N ARG A 229 33.85 -20.11 23.50
CA ARG A 229 33.81 -18.72 23.97
C ARG A 229 33.53 -17.74 22.84
N LYS A 230 34.17 -17.92 21.69
CA LYS A 230 33.92 -17.11 20.50
C LYS A 230 32.48 -17.30 19.96
N ALA A 231 31.97 -18.53 19.95
CA ALA A 231 30.60 -18.81 19.54
C ALA A 231 29.57 -18.22 20.52
N ASP A 232 29.84 -18.27 21.83
CA ASP A 232 29.03 -17.64 22.87
C ASP A 232 28.99 -16.12 22.68
N SER A 233 30.14 -15.49 22.50
CA SER A 233 30.25 -14.06 22.22
C SER A 233 29.45 -13.63 20.98
N ILE A 234 29.54 -14.41 19.88
CA ILE A 234 28.76 -14.18 18.65
C ILE A 234 27.25 -14.33 18.92
N PHE A 235 26.86 -15.39 19.61
CA PHE A 235 25.46 -15.68 19.95
C PHE A 235 24.86 -14.60 20.84
N VAL A 236 25.53 -14.26 21.94
CA VAL A 236 25.13 -13.22 22.89
C VAL A 236 25.02 -11.87 22.18
N ARG A 237 26.02 -11.51 21.37
CA ARG A 237 25.98 -10.26 20.61
C ARG A 237 24.80 -10.20 19.65
N ALA A 238 24.53 -11.28 18.91
CA ALA A 238 23.39 -11.35 17.99
C ALA A 238 22.06 -11.23 18.73
N LEU A 239 21.91 -11.94 19.85
CA LEU A 239 20.70 -11.96 20.66
C LEU A 239 20.42 -10.61 21.32
N ILE A 240 21.43 -9.98 21.90
CA ILE A 240 21.31 -8.61 22.46
C ILE A 240 20.94 -7.62 21.36
N SER A 241 21.57 -7.72 20.19
CA SER A 241 21.28 -6.83 19.05
C SER A 241 19.82 -6.94 18.60
N GLU A 242 19.31 -8.16 18.51
CA GLU A 242 17.91 -8.43 18.15
C GLU A 242 16.94 -7.92 19.21
N THR A 243 17.19 -8.22 20.49
CA THR A 243 16.32 -7.86 21.60
C THR A 243 16.28 -6.35 21.84
N ILE A 244 17.44 -5.69 21.89
CA ILE A 244 17.52 -4.23 22.05
C ILE A 244 16.96 -3.54 20.80
N GLY A 245 17.34 -3.97 19.60
CA GLY A 245 16.81 -3.41 18.36
C GLY A 245 15.29 -3.50 18.29
N ALA A 246 14.71 -4.64 18.67
CA ALA A 246 13.25 -4.84 18.67
C ALA A 246 12.53 -3.90 19.66
N GLY A 247 13.01 -3.76 20.89
CA GLY A 247 12.36 -2.87 21.85
C GLY A 247 12.57 -1.38 21.54
N LEU A 248 13.65 -1.00 20.84
CA LEU A 248 13.85 0.37 20.38
C LEU A 248 12.81 0.65 19.30
N ASN A 249 12.70 -0.25 18.33
CA ASN A 249 11.67 -0.17 17.28
C ASN A 249 10.24 -0.14 17.86
N GLU A 250 9.94 -0.91 18.91
CA GLU A 250 8.61 -0.89 19.55
C GLU A 250 8.35 0.44 20.27
N TYR A 251 9.30 0.91 21.08
CA TYR A 251 9.18 2.19 21.78
C TYR A 251 8.98 3.34 20.79
N PHE A 252 9.82 3.42 19.76
CA PHE A 252 9.77 4.48 18.77
C PHE A 252 8.55 4.36 17.84
N GLY A 253 8.18 3.16 17.42
CA GLY A 253 6.97 2.89 16.64
C GLY A 253 5.68 3.20 17.40
N SER A 254 5.70 3.11 18.74
CA SER A 254 4.59 3.50 19.60
C SER A 254 4.53 5.01 19.91
N TYR A 255 5.47 5.80 19.39
CA TYR A 255 5.66 7.22 19.74
C TYR A 255 5.89 7.41 21.25
N GLY A 256 6.68 6.53 21.85
CA GLY A 256 7.04 6.58 23.28
C GLY A 256 5.93 6.15 24.24
N LYS A 257 4.81 5.62 23.73
CA LYS A 257 3.70 5.11 24.57
C LYS A 257 4.01 3.76 25.19
N SER A 258 4.64 2.87 24.42
CA SER A 258 5.18 1.63 24.95
C SER A 258 6.44 1.96 25.75
N PRO A 259 6.61 1.46 26.98
CA PRO A 259 7.87 1.62 27.70
C PRO A 259 8.98 0.83 27.00
N LEU A 260 10.24 1.24 27.17
CA LEU A 260 11.38 0.45 26.70
C LEU A 260 11.42 -0.86 27.51
N LYS A 261 11.09 -1.98 26.85
CA LYS A 261 10.98 -3.31 27.47
C LYS A 261 12.34 -4.01 27.61
N PHE A 262 13.35 -3.28 28.07
CA PHE A 262 14.68 -3.84 28.31
C PHE A 262 15.05 -3.92 29.79
N ARG A 263 14.13 -3.67 30.72
CA ARG A 263 14.47 -3.47 32.14
C ARG A 263 15.30 -4.59 32.76
N ALA A 264 15.24 -5.81 32.23
CA ALA A 264 16.06 -6.93 32.68
C ALA A 264 17.49 -6.95 32.10
N LEU A 265 17.75 -6.22 31.01
CA LEU A 265 19.03 -6.12 30.30
C LEU A 265 19.72 -4.76 30.42
N VAL A 266 18.94 -3.70 30.63
CA VAL A 266 19.37 -2.30 30.62
C VAL A 266 18.75 -1.61 31.83
N THR A 267 19.54 -0.84 32.58
CA THR A 267 19.06 -0.08 33.74
C THR A 267 18.23 1.13 33.32
N ASP A 268 17.49 1.72 34.26
CA ASP A 268 16.74 2.96 33.99
C ASP A 268 17.67 4.12 33.60
N ASP A 269 18.84 4.24 34.26
CA ASP A 269 19.84 5.27 33.92
C ASP A 269 20.44 5.08 32.53
N GLU A 270 20.78 3.84 32.17
CA GLU A 270 21.26 3.52 30.81
C GLU A 270 20.19 3.79 29.76
N THR A 271 18.91 3.54 30.10
CA THR A 271 17.76 3.83 29.26
C THR A 271 17.62 5.33 29.02
N ILE A 272 17.72 6.15 30.08
CA ILE A 272 17.69 7.62 30.01
C ILE A 272 18.86 8.13 29.17
N SER A 273 20.08 7.65 29.45
CA SER A 273 21.30 8.02 28.72
C SER A 273 21.20 7.66 27.23
N LEU A 274 20.63 6.50 26.89
CA LEU A 274 20.42 6.08 25.50
C LEU A 274 19.42 6.99 24.79
N GLY A 275 18.31 7.35 25.45
CA GLY A 275 17.32 8.29 24.92
C GLY A 275 17.90 9.69 24.67
N GLN A 276 18.70 10.21 25.62
CA GLN A 276 19.41 11.48 25.46
C GLN A 276 20.40 11.44 24.29
N PHE A 277 21.17 10.36 24.16
CA PHE A 277 22.09 10.16 23.04
C PHE A 277 21.36 10.16 21.70
N ILE A 278 20.26 9.42 21.57
CA ILE A 278 19.47 9.35 20.34
C ILE A 278 18.93 10.73 19.97
N ASN A 279 18.37 11.47 20.93
CA ASN A 279 17.86 12.81 20.68
C ASN A 279 18.98 13.79 20.28
N ALA A 280 20.15 13.74 20.94
CA ALA A 280 21.31 14.53 20.55
C ALA A 280 21.72 14.24 19.10
N ARG A 281 21.77 12.96 18.69
CA ARG A 281 22.08 12.56 17.32
C ARG A 281 21.05 13.00 16.29
N VAL A 282 19.77 13.06 16.66
CA VAL A 282 18.73 13.65 15.80
C VAL A 282 18.96 15.14 15.62
N ALA A 283 19.25 15.87 16.71
CA ALA A 283 19.51 17.30 16.67
C ALA A 283 20.81 17.67 15.92
N GLU A 284 21.84 16.81 15.98
CA GLU A 284 23.11 17.00 15.28
C GLU A 284 23.04 16.65 13.78
N ASN A 285 22.01 15.92 13.33
CA ASN A 285 21.89 15.50 11.95
C ASN A 285 21.35 16.65 11.08
N PRO A 286 22.11 17.19 10.09
CA PRO A 286 21.69 18.36 9.33
C PRO A 286 20.41 18.13 8.50
N TYR A 287 20.20 16.91 8.01
CA TYR A 287 18.98 16.61 7.26
C TYR A 287 17.76 16.61 8.18
N LEU A 288 17.85 15.94 9.34
CA LEU A 288 16.74 15.89 10.29
C LEU A 288 16.47 17.25 10.92
N HIS A 289 17.51 17.94 11.36
CA HIS A 289 17.40 19.24 12.03
C HIS A 289 17.06 20.37 11.05
N ASP A 290 17.85 20.59 10.01
CA ASP A 290 17.68 21.76 9.15
C ASP A 290 16.54 21.58 8.13
N THR A 291 16.39 20.37 7.58
CA THR A 291 15.39 20.10 6.53
C THR A 291 14.03 19.73 7.13
N LEU A 292 13.99 18.80 8.09
CA LEU A 292 12.72 18.35 8.68
C LEU A 292 12.30 19.14 9.92
N ARG A 293 13.20 19.96 10.49
CA ARG A 293 12.96 20.77 11.70
C ARG A 293 12.55 19.91 12.90
N VAL A 294 13.21 18.77 13.07
CA VAL A 294 13.01 17.89 14.22
C VAL A 294 14.28 17.82 15.07
N SER A 295 14.10 17.69 16.38
CA SER A 295 15.18 17.67 17.37
C SER A 295 15.20 16.40 18.22
N THR A 296 14.12 15.62 18.19
CA THR A 296 14.00 14.35 18.90
C THR A 296 13.53 13.25 17.96
N LEU A 297 13.80 12.00 18.32
CA LEU A 297 13.31 10.86 17.53
C LEU A 297 11.78 10.76 17.57
N LEU A 298 11.15 11.19 18.67
CA LEU A 298 9.69 11.25 18.76
C LEU A 298 9.09 12.25 17.75
N GLU A 299 9.69 13.44 17.65
CA GLU A 299 9.30 14.45 16.65
C GLU A 299 9.53 13.93 15.23
N LEU A 300 10.66 13.25 14.98
CA LEU A 300 10.95 12.63 13.70
C LEU A 300 9.85 11.64 13.29
N ASN A 301 9.48 10.70 14.18
CA ASN A 301 8.47 9.71 13.86
C ASN A 301 7.11 10.33 13.60
N LYS A 302 6.72 11.32 14.41
CA LYS A 302 5.49 12.08 14.18
C LYS A 302 5.52 12.78 12.82
N LYS A 303 6.65 13.41 12.48
CA LYS A 303 6.84 14.09 11.19
C LYS A 303 6.78 13.13 10.01
N ILE A 304 7.43 11.97 10.10
CA ILE A 304 7.39 10.92 9.09
C ILE A 304 5.95 10.44 8.87
N PHE A 305 5.19 10.24 9.95
CA PHE A 305 3.78 9.82 9.86
C PHE A 305 2.89 10.89 9.23
N ASP A 306 3.05 12.15 9.64
CA ASP A 306 2.31 13.28 9.07
C ASP A 306 2.65 13.47 7.58
N ASP A 307 3.94 13.37 7.22
CA ASP A 307 4.40 13.41 5.84
C ASP A 307 3.89 12.23 5.02
N TYR A 308 3.89 11.03 5.59
CA TYR A 308 3.34 9.83 4.98
C TYR A 308 1.87 10.03 4.61
N ASN A 309 1.04 10.47 5.56
CA ASN A 309 -0.37 10.75 5.30
C ASN A 309 -0.55 11.84 4.23
N SER A 310 0.27 12.89 4.27
CA SER A 310 0.26 13.95 3.26
C SER A 310 0.62 13.43 1.87
N VAL A 311 1.59 12.51 1.77
CA VAL A 311 1.95 11.81 0.54
C VAL A 311 0.79 10.93 0.05
N LEU A 312 0.10 10.20 0.94
CA LEU A 312 -1.08 9.40 0.56
C LEU A 312 -2.17 10.28 -0.06
N HIS A 313 -2.48 11.42 0.54
CA HIS A 313 -3.42 12.39 -0.04
C HIS A 313 -2.94 12.98 -1.36
N TYR A 314 -1.65 13.25 -1.48
CA TYR A 314 -1.06 13.71 -2.75
C TYR A 314 -1.19 12.67 -3.85
N ILE A 315 -0.89 11.39 -3.58
CA ILE A 315 -1.09 10.25 -4.49
C ILE A 315 -2.54 10.19 -4.94
N GLY A 316 -3.48 10.27 -3.99
CA GLY A 316 -4.92 10.25 -4.22
C GLY A 316 -5.46 11.39 -5.11
N ARG A 317 -4.63 12.38 -5.43
CA ARG A 317 -4.98 13.54 -6.28
C ARG A 317 -4.22 13.60 -7.59
N GLN A 318 -3.18 12.77 -7.76
CA GLN A 318 -2.41 12.77 -9.00
C GLN A 318 -3.32 12.43 -10.19
N PRO A 319 -2.99 12.98 -11.38
CA PRO A 319 -3.78 12.75 -12.57
C PRO A 319 -3.82 11.25 -12.89
N LEU A 320 -5.01 10.78 -13.26
CA LEU A 320 -5.28 9.44 -13.75
C LEU A 320 -5.92 9.57 -15.12
N ALA A 321 -5.35 8.89 -16.10
CA ALA A 321 -5.94 8.77 -17.43
C ALA A 321 -6.14 7.29 -17.76
N THR A 322 -7.36 6.94 -18.16
CA THR A 322 -7.79 5.55 -18.37
C THR A 322 -8.44 5.43 -19.74
N PHE A 323 -7.92 4.50 -20.54
CA PHE A 323 -8.58 4.07 -21.76
C PHE A 323 -9.45 2.85 -21.47
N GLY A 324 -10.66 2.80 -22.00
CA GLY A 324 -11.59 1.71 -21.79
C GLY A 324 -12.21 1.24 -23.09
N TYR A 325 -12.47 -0.05 -23.19
CA TYR A 325 -13.28 -0.65 -24.24
C TYR A 325 -14.30 -1.60 -23.63
N LEU A 326 -15.55 -1.51 -24.08
CA LEU A 326 -16.65 -2.32 -23.59
C LEU A 326 -17.50 -2.79 -24.77
N TYR A 327 -17.69 -4.09 -24.88
CA TYR A 327 -18.64 -4.71 -25.79
C TYR A 327 -19.89 -5.09 -25.01
N THR A 328 -21.06 -4.71 -25.54
CA THR A 328 -22.37 -5.12 -25.03
C THR A 328 -23.03 -6.00 -26.08
N HIS A 329 -23.46 -7.19 -25.67
CA HIS A 329 -24.42 -8.00 -26.40
C HIS A 329 -25.79 -7.83 -25.74
N GLY A 330 -26.79 -7.45 -26.53
CA GLY A 330 -28.16 -7.27 -26.06
C GLY A 330 -29.16 -8.13 -26.83
N SER A 331 -30.28 -8.45 -26.19
CA SER A 331 -31.44 -9.12 -26.78
C SER A 331 -32.71 -8.27 -26.60
N GLY A 332 -33.68 -8.46 -27.50
CA GLY A 332 -34.94 -7.72 -27.48
C GLY A 332 -34.75 -6.23 -27.79
N ASN A 333 -34.93 -5.37 -26.78
CA ASN A 333 -34.84 -3.92 -26.92
C ASN A 333 -33.43 -3.36 -26.67
N ILE A 334 -32.49 -4.19 -26.20
CA ILE A 334 -31.11 -3.78 -25.97
C ILE A 334 -30.29 -4.13 -27.20
N LEU A 335 -29.69 -3.12 -27.83
CA LEU A 335 -28.85 -3.32 -29.01
C LEU A 335 -27.42 -3.70 -28.61
N SER A 336 -26.80 -4.56 -29.41
CA SER A 336 -25.38 -4.81 -29.27
C SER A 336 -24.57 -3.56 -29.65
N SER A 337 -23.50 -3.28 -28.91
CA SER A 337 -22.72 -2.05 -29.08
C SER A 337 -21.27 -2.21 -28.65
N HIS A 338 -20.42 -1.33 -29.18
CA HIS A 338 -19.03 -1.17 -28.80
C HIS A 338 -18.85 0.23 -28.26
N VAL A 339 -18.31 0.36 -27.04
CA VAL A 339 -18.02 1.64 -26.41
C VAL A 339 -16.52 1.74 -26.20
N THR A 340 -15.90 2.72 -26.84
CA THR A 340 -14.54 3.15 -26.48
C THR A 340 -14.65 4.35 -25.57
N SER A 341 -13.77 4.47 -24.58
CA SER A 341 -13.78 5.58 -23.64
C SER A 341 -12.39 6.02 -23.23
N PHE A 342 -12.27 7.30 -22.94
CA PHE A 342 -11.13 7.93 -22.31
C PHE A 342 -11.64 8.70 -21.09
N ASN A 343 -11.13 8.38 -19.91
CA ASN A 343 -11.49 9.03 -18.66
C ASN A 343 -10.26 9.70 -18.06
N PHE A 344 -10.41 10.93 -17.59
CA PHE A 344 -9.39 11.72 -16.93
C PHE A 344 -9.91 12.21 -15.58
N VAL A 345 -9.12 12.01 -14.53
CA VAL A 345 -9.44 12.47 -13.17
C VAL A 345 -8.21 13.13 -12.57
N TYR A 346 -8.36 14.33 -12.02
CA TYR A 346 -7.27 15.07 -11.38
C TYR A 346 -7.74 15.85 -10.16
N GLY A 347 -7.05 15.71 -9.03
CA GLY A 347 -7.27 16.52 -7.84
C GLY A 347 -6.28 17.68 -7.78
N PRO A 348 -6.70 18.94 -7.90
CA PRO A 348 -5.78 20.06 -7.75
C PRO A 348 -5.26 20.17 -6.31
N GLY A 349 -3.97 20.49 -6.16
CA GLY A 349 -3.36 20.79 -4.87
C GLY A 349 -1.96 20.21 -4.67
N GLY A 350 -1.17 20.90 -3.85
CA GLY A 350 0.13 20.42 -3.39
C GLY A 350 0.01 19.40 -2.24
N ILE A 351 1.15 18.86 -1.81
CA ILE A 351 1.21 17.80 -0.79
C ILE A 351 0.48 18.14 0.52
N ASN A 352 0.54 19.41 0.96
CA ASN A 352 -0.09 19.88 2.19
C ASN A 352 -1.55 20.32 2.01
N SER A 353 -2.09 20.29 0.78
CA SER A 353 -3.49 20.68 0.57
C SER A 353 -4.41 19.60 1.15
N LYS A 354 -5.31 20.03 2.03
CA LYS A 354 -6.38 19.21 2.62
C LYS A 354 -7.63 19.15 1.73
N GLY A 355 -7.62 19.84 0.59
CA GLY A 355 -8.75 19.88 -0.32
C GLY A 355 -8.97 18.53 -1.01
N TYR A 356 -10.24 18.09 -1.04
CA TYR A 356 -10.66 16.80 -1.58
C TYR A 356 -11.43 16.93 -2.90
N GLY A 357 -11.18 18.01 -3.63
CA GLY A 357 -11.79 18.26 -4.92
C GLY A 357 -11.13 17.48 -6.05
N GLN A 358 -11.92 17.01 -7.03
CA GLN A 358 -11.39 16.39 -8.23
C GLN A 358 -12.13 16.87 -9.47
N ILE A 359 -11.37 17.25 -10.49
CA ILE A 359 -11.86 17.51 -11.84
C ILE A 359 -11.96 16.17 -12.55
N THR A 360 -13.07 15.94 -13.22
CA THR A 360 -13.32 14.75 -14.03
C THR A 360 -13.66 15.16 -15.45
N ALA A 361 -13.06 14.49 -16.44
CA ALA A 361 -13.44 14.62 -17.84
C ALA A 361 -13.51 13.23 -18.47
N SER A 362 -14.48 13.00 -19.35
CA SER A 362 -14.58 11.75 -20.09
C SER A 362 -15.05 11.98 -21.52
N LEU A 363 -14.50 11.21 -22.45
CA LEU A 363 -14.94 11.09 -23.83
C LEU A 363 -15.31 9.62 -24.06
N SER A 364 -16.46 9.35 -24.65
CA SER A 364 -16.79 8.00 -25.12
C SER A 364 -17.44 8.03 -26.49
N ASP A 365 -17.15 7.02 -27.31
CA ASP A 365 -17.80 6.78 -28.60
C ASP A 365 -18.49 5.42 -28.58
N THR A 366 -19.80 5.43 -28.80
CA THR A 366 -20.66 4.25 -28.84
C THR A 366 -21.02 3.92 -30.29
N LEU A 367 -20.63 2.74 -30.75
CA LEU A 367 -20.95 2.20 -32.06
C LEU A 367 -21.99 1.09 -31.90
N SER A 368 -23.21 1.29 -32.38
CA SER A 368 -24.27 0.26 -32.29
C SER A 368 -24.25 -0.66 -33.52
N SER A 369 -24.31 -1.98 -33.31
CA SER A 369 -24.23 -2.98 -34.38
C SER A 369 -25.55 -3.11 -35.16
N ASN A 370 -25.49 -3.18 -36.49
CA ASN A 370 -26.65 -3.25 -37.37
C ASN A 370 -27.47 -4.55 -37.15
N ASP A 371 -28.44 -4.54 -36.25
CA ASP A 371 -29.36 -5.66 -36.07
C ASP A 371 -30.52 -5.53 -37.06
N ARG A 372 -30.57 -6.44 -38.03
CA ARG A 372 -31.63 -6.53 -39.04
C ARG A 372 -32.86 -7.30 -38.55
N THR A 373 -32.74 -7.99 -37.43
CA THR A 373 -33.72 -8.96 -36.91
C THR A 373 -34.47 -8.50 -35.66
N GLY A 374 -34.01 -7.45 -34.99
CA GLY A 374 -34.66 -6.89 -33.79
C GLY A 374 -35.94 -6.10 -34.09
N ALA A 375 -36.89 -6.10 -33.14
CA ALA A 375 -38.12 -5.31 -33.18
C ALA A 375 -37.88 -3.78 -33.24
N ILE A 376 -36.65 -3.33 -32.98
CA ILE A 376 -36.20 -1.94 -33.08
C ILE A 376 -35.20 -1.83 -34.25
N ARG A 377 -35.54 -1.02 -35.27
CA ARG A 377 -34.63 -0.74 -36.39
C ARG A 377 -33.38 -0.03 -35.87
N ASN A 378 -32.20 -0.60 -36.09
CA ASN A 378 -30.95 0.10 -35.81
C ASN A 378 -30.67 1.15 -36.91
N PHE A 379 -30.46 2.39 -36.49
CA PHE A 379 -30.22 3.53 -37.34
C PHE A 379 -28.72 3.82 -37.62
N LYS A 380 -27.80 2.87 -37.42
CA LYS A 380 -26.34 3.08 -37.57
C LYS A 380 -25.90 4.40 -36.92
N ARG A 381 -26.33 4.61 -35.68
CA ARG A 381 -26.07 5.82 -34.93
C ARG A 381 -24.81 5.62 -34.09
N ASN A 382 -23.87 6.53 -34.24
CA ASN A 382 -22.74 6.66 -33.33
C ASN A 382 -23.07 7.75 -32.31
N ILE A 383 -22.69 7.56 -31.05
CA ILE A 383 -22.91 8.57 -30.00
C ILE A 383 -21.58 8.91 -29.39
N ILE A 384 -21.16 10.16 -29.58
CA ILE A 384 -20.01 10.75 -28.91
C ILE A 384 -20.54 11.47 -27.67
N ALA A 385 -20.13 11.01 -26.49
CA ALA A 385 -20.46 11.66 -25.23
C ALA A 385 -19.24 12.34 -24.64
N LEU A 386 -19.38 13.62 -24.32
CA LEU A 386 -18.40 14.43 -23.60
C LEU A 386 -18.94 14.74 -22.22
N LYS A 387 -18.16 14.46 -21.18
CA LYS A 387 -18.54 14.79 -19.80
C LYS A 387 -17.42 15.56 -19.13
N ALA A 388 -17.79 16.57 -18.36
CA ALA A 388 -16.87 17.37 -17.56
C ALA A 388 -17.53 17.71 -16.23
N GLY A 389 -16.79 17.61 -15.14
CA GLY A 389 -17.38 17.79 -13.82
C GLY A 389 -16.39 17.93 -12.70
N TYR A 390 -16.94 18.03 -11.51
CA TYR A 390 -16.23 18.23 -10.28
C TYR A 390 -16.80 17.31 -9.19
N ASN A 391 -15.92 16.60 -8.49
CA ASN A 391 -16.23 15.81 -7.30
C ASN A 391 -15.73 16.54 -6.05
N TRP A 392 -16.61 16.84 -5.10
CA TRP A 392 -16.30 17.41 -3.80
C TRP A 392 -16.48 16.34 -2.71
N SER A 393 -15.43 16.01 -1.93
CA SER A 393 -15.64 15.31 -0.65
C SER A 393 -16.16 16.32 0.39
N LEU A 394 -17.35 16.06 0.90
CA LEU A 394 -18.02 16.89 1.91
C LEU A 394 -17.61 16.48 3.33
N LEU A 395 -17.27 15.21 3.54
CA LEU A 395 -16.86 14.67 4.84
C LEU A 395 -15.76 13.62 4.66
N SER A 396 -14.75 13.65 5.52
CA SER A 396 -13.63 12.70 5.54
C SER A 396 -13.25 12.32 6.98
N ASP A 397 -12.75 11.09 7.18
CA ASP A 397 -12.16 10.63 8.45
C ASP A 397 -10.67 10.96 8.59
N GLY A 398 -10.12 11.76 7.66
CA GLY A 398 -8.71 12.10 7.58
C GLY A 398 -7.90 11.14 6.69
N THR A 399 -8.38 9.94 6.39
CA THR A 399 -7.74 9.01 5.44
C THR A 399 -8.61 8.75 4.22
N LYS A 400 -9.93 8.79 4.39
CA LYS A 400 -10.93 8.36 3.43
C LYS A 400 -12.05 9.39 3.37
N SER A 401 -12.61 9.54 2.17
CA SER A 401 -13.85 10.26 1.99
C SER A 401 -15.03 9.43 2.50
N LEU A 402 -15.94 10.06 3.23
CA LEU A 402 -17.15 9.47 3.80
C LEU A 402 -18.41 9.93 3.06
N VAL A 403 -18.46 11.19 2.64
CA VAL A 403 -19.58 11.75 1.88
C VAL A 403 -19.03 12.55 0.71
N GLU A 404 -19.57 12.33 -0.48
CA GLU A 404 -19.14 13.00 -1.71
C GLU A 404 -20.33 13.54 -2.49
N PHE A 405 -20.13 14.73 -3.04
CA PHE A 405 -21.03 15.32 -4.01
C PHE A 405 -20.30 15.48 -5.35
N ASN A 406 -20.93 15.00 -6.42
CA ASN A 406 -20.42 15.13 -7.77
C ASN A 406 -21.39 15.97 -8.59
N ALA A 407 -20.86 16.93 -9.36
CA ALA A 407 -21.61 17.70 -10.36
C ALA A 407 -20.92 17.56 -11.72
N LEU A 408 -21.70 17.27 -12.76
CA LEU A 408 -21.20 16.91 -14.08
C LEU A 408 -22.10 17.51 -15.16
N ALA A 409 -21.50 18.18 -16.14
CA ALA A 409 -22.13 18.51 -17.41
C ALA A 409 -21.85 17.41 -18.44
N GLU A 410 -22.87 17.01 -19.19
CA GLU A 410 -22.80 15.97 -20.21
C GLU A 410 -23.36 16.48 -21.54
N LEU A 411 -22.62 16.25 -22.62
CA LEU A 411 -23.02 16.56 -23.98
C LEU A 411 -22.96 15.27 -24.82
N ASP A 412 -24.13 14.80 -25.22
CA ASP A 412 -24.27 13.67 -26.14
C ASP A 412 -24.51 14.21 -27.54
N ARG A 413 -23.59 13.90 -28.46
CA ARG A 413 -23.74 14.20 -29.88
C ARG A 413 -23.86 12.90 -30.66
N ALA A 414 -25.02 12.71 -31.25
CA ALA A 414 -25.21 11.66 -32.22
C ALA A 414 -24.53 12.04 -33.53
N THR A 415 -23.88 11.09 -34.18
CA THR A 415 -23.25 11.17 -35.51
C THR A 415 -23.69 9.96 -36.35
N GLY A 416 -23.61 10.06 -37.69
CA GLY A 416 -24.02 8.99 -38.61
C GLY A 416 -25.02 9.43 -39.68
N SER A 417 -25.30 8.54 -40.65
CA SER A 417 -26.10 8.86 -41.84
C SER A 417 -27.62 8.71 -41.65
N SER A 418 -28.07 7.99 -40.63
CA SER A 418 -29.49 7.62 -40.49
C SER A 418 -30.12 8.28 -39.26
N TYR A 419 -30.32 9.60 -39.32
CA TYR A 419 -31.13 10.28 -38.31
C TYR A 419 -32.61 10.07 -38.58
N ILE A 420 -33.37 9.87 -37.51
CA ILE A 420 -34.82 10.00 -37.56
C ILE A 420 -35.14 11.49 -37.67
N ALA A 421 -35.92 11.87 -38.68
CA ALA A 421 -36.36 13.25 -38.85
C ALA A 421 -37.06 13.75 -37.58
N GLY A 422 -36.71 14.96 -37.13
CA GLY A 422 -37.25 15.57 -35.91
C GLY A 422 -36.55 15.19 -34.60
N GLN A 423 -35.55 14.29 -34.60
CA GLN A 423 -34.76 14.03 -33.39
C GLN A 423 -33.61 15.04 -33.21
N ASP A 424 -33.43 15.48 -31.97
CA ASP A 424 -32.27 16.28 -31.57
C ASP A 424 -30.96 15.50 -31.75
N LYS A 425 -30.06 16.06 -32.56
CA LYS A 425 -28.72 15.51 -32.79
C LYS A 425 -27.78 15.70 -31.59
N SER A 426 -28.13 16.60 -30.69
CA SER A 426 -27.33 16.96 -29.53
C SER A 426 -28.23 17.09 -28.31
N ARG A 427 -27.90 16.36 -27.24
CA ARG A 427 -28.55 16.48 -25.95
C ARG A 427 -27.54 16.92 -24.92
N PHE A 428 -27.98 17.79 -24.03
CA PHE A 428 -27.15 18.33 -22.96
C PHE A 428 -27.84 18.02 -21.64
N TYR A 429 -27.07 17.57 -20.65
CA TYR A 429 -27.60 17.23 -19.34
C TYR A 429 -26.73 17.81 -18.24
N PHE A 430 -27.37 18.14 -17.13
CA PHE A 430 -26.72 18.31 -15.84
C PHE A 430 -26.96 17.08 -15.00
N ASN A 431 -25.88 16.42 -14.58
CA ASN A 431 -25.93 15.32 -13.64
C ASN A 431 -25.35 15.79 -12.32
N SER A 432 -25.97 15.37 -11.22
CA SER A 432 -25.37 15.45 -9.90
C SER A 432 -25.55 14.14 -9.17
N SER A 433 -24.66 13.82 -8.23
CA SER A 433 -24.87 12.71 -7.32
C SER A 433 -24.34 13.00 -5.94
N LEU A 434 -25.08 12.54 -4.94
CA LEU A 434 -24.65 12.52 -3.55
C LEU A 434 -24.43 11.06 -3.17
N ARG A 435 -23.27 10.74 -2.60
CA ARG A 435 -23.01 9.41 -2.07
C ARG A 435 -22.41 9.43 -0.68
N GLY A 436 -22.79 8.42 0.10
CA GLY A 436 -22.27 8.17 1.44
C GLY A 436 -21.64 6.79 1.50
N ARG A 437 -20.48 6.70 2.15
CA ARG A 437 -19.78 5.45 2.46
C ARG A 437 -20.32 4.90 3.77
N LEU A 438 -20.72 3.64 3.75
CA LEU A 438 -21.07 2.88 4.95
C LEU A 438 -19.78 2.33 5.62
N PRO A 439 -19.80 2.03 6.94
CA PRO A 439 -18.61 1.63 7.70
C PRO A 439 -17.81 0.47 7.09
N SER A 440 -18.45 -0.42 6.32
CA SER A 440 -17.88 -1.65 5.78
C SER A 440 -17.50 -1.60 4.29
N SER A 441 -17.31 -0.40 3.71
CA SER A 441 -17.02 -0.11 2.29
C SER A 441 -18.17 0.19 1.29
N PRO A 442 -19.46 -0.20 1.49
CA PRO A 442 -20.46 0.06 0.46
C PRO A 442 -20.70 1.56 0.29
N TRP A 443 -20.91 1.96 -0.96
CA TRP A 443 -21.39 3.28 -1.31
C TRP A 443 -22.88 3.22 -1.61
N LEU A 444 -23.65 4.05 -0.90
CA LEU A 444 -25.01 4.41 -1.29
C LEU A 444 -24.94 5.67 -2.14
N LYS A 445 -25.50 5.64 -3.34
CA LYS A 445 -25.44 6.76 -4.28
C LYS A 445 -26.84 7.14 -4.73
N LEU A 446 -27.17 8.40 -4.54
CA LEU A 446 -28.33 9.07 -5.12
C LEU A 446 -27.86 9.91 -6.30
N SER A 447 -28.40 9.66 -7.50
CA SER A 447 -28.08 10.40 -8.71
C SER A 447 -29.29 11.17 -9.21
N LEU A 448 -29.08 12.41 -9.64
CA LEU A 448 -30.06 13.29 -10.25
C LEU A 448 -29.57 13.71 -11.64
N LYS A 449 -30.40 13.51 -12.67
CA LYS A 449 -30.13 13.92 -14.05
C LYS A 449 -31.20 14.89 -14.52
N TRP A 450 -30.80 16.05 -15.01
CA TRP A 450 -31.68 17.10 -15.50
C TRP A 450 -31.40 17.40 -16.97
N ASP A 451 -32.46 17.39 -17.78
CA ASP A 451 -32.47 17.85 -19.17
C ASP A 451 -33.10 19.25 -19.23
N PRO A 452 -32.30 20.31 -19.41
CA PRO A 452 -32.82 21.69 -19.41
C PRO A 452 -33.71 22.01 -20.61
N LYS A 453 -33.56 21.31 -21.75
CA LYS A 453 -34.40 21.55 -22.94
C LYS A 453 -35.77 20.89 -22.78
N GLY A 454 -35.78 19.65 -22.29
CA GLY A 454 -37.01 18.90 -22.06
C GLY A 454 -37.73 19.25 -20.76
N GLY A 455 -37.07 19.94 -19.83
CA GLY A 455 -37.58 20.21 -18.49
C GLY A 455 -37.67 18.96 -17.60
N ASN A 456 -37.11 17.83 -18.04
CA ASN A 456 -37.25 16.54 -17.37
C ASN A 456 -36.18 16.34 -16.30
N VAL A 457 -36.57 15.80 -15.16
CA VAL A 457 -35.69 15.43 -14.04
C VAL A 457 -35.86 13.95 -13.73
N PHE A 458 -34.75 13.21 -13.70
CA PHE A 458 -34.71 11.78 -13.39
C PHE A 458 -33.83 11.53 -12.17
N GLY A 459 -34.33 10.74 -11.21
CA GLY A 459 -33.58 10.31 -10.03
C GLY A 459 -33.31 8.80 -10.08
N LEU A 460 -32.10 8.37 -9.73
CA LEU A 460 -31.70 6.96 -9.66
C LEU A 460 -30.98 6.66 -8.35
N PHE A 461 -31.20 5.46 -7.82
CA PHE A 461 -30.53 4.96 -6.61
C PHE A 461 -29.66 3.75 -6.96
N ASP A 462 -28.37 3.85 -6.67
CA ASP A 462 -27.36 2.82 -6.93
C ASP A 462 -26.72 2.32 -5.64
N PHE A 463 -26.42 1.02 -5.59
CA PHE A 463 -25.67 0.37 -4.51
C PHE A 463 -24.39 -0.24 -5.07
N THR A 464 -23.25 0.18 -4.54
CA THR A 464 -21.94 -0.35 -4.95
C THR A 464 -21.21 -0.93 -3.75
N TYR A 465 -20.72 -2.16 -3.86
CA TYR A 465 -19.93 -2.81 -2.82
C TYR A 465 -18.53 -3.15 -3.33
N ASN A 466 -17.52 -2.64 -2.63
CA ASN A 466 -16.12 -2.90 -2.94
C ASN A 466 -15.61 -4.00 -2.02
N LEU A 467 -15.29 -5.16 -2.59
CA LEU A 467 -14.59 -6.23 -1.88
C LEU A 467 -13.10 -5.91 -1.95
N ASP A 468 -12.67 -4.96 -1.10
CA ASP A 468 -11.26 -4.59 -0.93
C ASP A 468 -10.51 -5.60 -0.05
#